data_AF-A0A950PZ00-F1
#
_entry.id   AF-A0A950PZ00-F1
#
_cell.length_a   1.000
_cell.length_b   1.000
_cell.length_c   1.000
_cell.angle_alpha   90.00
_cell.angle_beta   90.00
_cell.angle_gamma   90.00
#
_symmetry.space_group_name_H-M   'P 1'
#
loop_
_entity.id
_entity.type
_entity.pdbx_description
1 polymer ?
#
loop_
_entity_poly.entity_id
_entity_poly.type
_entity_poly.pdbx_seq_one_letter_code
_entity_poly.pdbx_strand_id
1 'polypeptide(L)'
;NRGYYGTMSHNSKAVYQRYMGWYDANPANLNPLPPEPAAKKYVVAMGGTHAVMKLAEEAAKDGDLRWAATLLNHVVFADEHNAHARKQLAAVYTQLGFESEAGTWRNIYLTGAQELRDGVVKLPPASMSPDVLSATTTPMLLDFAAVRVNPEKAQAASFKINLVLSDRNESHLLTVGNGVLVHEQRISDPAAGLTVTMKRPNLLMTLLAGIPVAPGVASGDIVMKGDASLYDALTGLIEPIVPNFPIVTP
;
A
#
# COMPACT_ATOMS: atom_id res chain seq x y z
N ASN A 1 -5.53 -13.32 -30.24
CA ASN A 1 -5.03 -13.98 -29.00
C ASN A 1 -3.58 -13.59 -28.67
N ARG A 2 -3.17 -12.34 -28.91
CA ARG A 2 -1.83 -11.84 -28.54
C ARG A 2 -1.86 -11.26 -27.13
N GLY A 3 -0.71 -11.21 -26.48
CA GLY A 3 -0.59 -10.79 -25.09
C GLY A 3 -0.50 -9.27 -24.89
N TYR A 4 -1.37 -8.47 -25.51
CA TYR A 4 -1.24 -7.00 -25.50
C TYR A 4 -1.56 -6.36 -24.13
N TYR A 5 -2.34 -7.04 -23.28
CA TYR A 5 -2.72 -6.54 -21.96
C TYR A 5 -2.32 -7.54 -20.87
N GLY A 6 -2.98 -8.70 -20.83
CA GLY A 6 -2.51 -9.87 -20.09
C GLY A 6 -1.48 -10.64 -20.92
N THR A 7 -0.49 -11.26 -20.27
CA THR A 7 0.48 -12.12 -20.95
C THR A 7 0.36 -13.55 -20.46
N MET A 8 0.65 -14.51 -21.34
CA MET A 8 0.69 -15.92 -20.95
C MET A 8 1.62 -16.15 -19.74
N SER A 9 2.75 -15.44 -19.69
CA SER A 9 3.72 -15.54 -18.61
C SER A 9 3.14 -15.20 -17.23
N HIS A 10 2.59 -13.99 -17.03
CA HIS A 10 2.07 -13.62 -15.71
C HIS A 10 0.70 -14.25 -15.41
N ASN A 11 -0.12 -14.51 -16.43
CA ASN A 11 -1.41 -15.20 -16.23
C ASN A 11 -1.22 -16.65 -15.77
N SER A 12 -0.25 -17.40 -16.33
CA SER A 12 0.04 -18.77 -15.86
C SER A 12 0.57 -18.79 -14.42
N LYS A 13 1.40 -17.81 -14.04
CA LYS A 13 1.87 -17.65 -12.64
C LYS A 13 0.70 -17.33 -11.70
N ALA A 14 -0.22 -16.46 -12.12
CA ALA A 14 -1.42 -16.14 -11.34
C ALA A 14 -2.34 -17.36 -11.17
N VAL A 15 -2.47 -18.21 -12.19
CA VAL A 15 -3.20 -19.49 -12.08
C VAL A 15 -2.53 -20.39 -11.05
N TYR A 16 -1.20 -20.57 -11.11
CA TYR A 16 -0.49 -21.34 -10.08
C TYR A 16 -0.75 -20.78 -8.68
N GLN A 17 -0.59 -19.47 -8.49
CA GLN A 17 -0.82 -18.80 -7.21
C GLN A 17 -2.25 -18.96 -6.68
N ARG A 18 -3.25 -18.97 -7.57
CA ARG A 18 -4.64 -19.22 -7.20
C ARG A 18 -4.86 -20.60 -6.58
N TYR A 19 -4.17 -21.62 -7.07
CA TYR A 19 -4.38 -23.01 -6.63
C TYR A 19 -3.41 -23.45 -5.54
N MET A 20 -2.15 -23.00 -5.60
CA MET A 20 -1.06 -23.47 -4.74
C MET A 20 -0.58 -22.41 -3.73
N GLY A 21 -1.00 -21.15 -3.88
CA GLY A 21 -0.50 -20.03 -3.09
C GLY A 21 0.84 -19.49 -3.60
N TRP A 22 1.49 -18.66 -2.78
CA TRP A 22 2.74 -17.97 -3.15
C TRP A 22 3.98 -18.86 -3.06
N TYR A 23 3.95 -19.88 -2.21
CA TYR A 23 5.11 -20.70 -1.85
C TYR A 23 5.30 -21.85 -2.82
N ASP A 24 6.52 -22.01 -3.34
CA ASP A 24 6.88 -23.01 -4.34
C ASP A 24 7.30 -24.37 -3.75
N ALA A 25 7.13 -24.56 -2.44
CA ALA A 25 7.55 -25.72 -1.67
C ALA A 25 9.08 -25.92 -1.54
N ASN A 26 9.91 -25.00 -2.03
CA ASN A 26 11.35 -25.01 -1.79
C ASN A 26 11.69 -24.29 -0.48
N PRO A 27 12.22 -24.95 0.57
CA PRO A 27 12.47 -24.34 1.87
C PRO A 27 13.36 -23.09 1.84
N ALA A 28 14.24 -22.96 0.85
CA ALA A 28 15.06 -21.75 0.67
C ALA A 28 14.23 -20.48 0.43
N ASN A 29 13.00 -20.63 -0.09
CA ASN A 29 12.09 -19.55 -0.43
C ASN A 29 10.99 -19.34 0.64
N LEU A 30 10.99 -20.10 1.73
CA LEU A 30 9.95 -20.03 2.77
C LEU A 30 10.06 -18.76 3.63
N ASN A 31 11.29 -18.39 4.01
CA ASN A 31 11.57 -17.20 4.81
C ASN A 31 12.82 -16.48 4.26
N PRO A 32 12.76 -15.97 3.02
CA PRO A 32 13.90 -15.29 2.41
C PRO A 32 14.18 -13.97 3.14
N LEU A 33 15.43 -13.53 3.11
CA LEU A 33 15.78 -12.19 3.54
C LEU A 33 14.97 -11.15 2.75
N PRO A 34 14.60 -10.01 3.35
CA PRO A 34 14.05 -8.89 2.60
C PRO A 34 15.02 -8.44 1.49
N PRO A 35 14.51 -7.85 0.38
CA PRO A 35 15.31 -7.57 -0.80
C PRO A 35 16.59 -6.75 -0.55
N GLU A 36 16.54 -5.71 0.28
CA GLU A 36 17.69 -4.83 0.55
C GLU A 36 18.81 -5.54 1.35
N PRO A 37 18.55 -6.21 2.50
CA PRO A 37 19.55 -7.07 3.15
C PRO A 37 20.11 -8.18 2.26
N ALA A 38 19.27 -8.82 1.42
CA ALA A 38 19.71 -9.87 0.51
C ALA A 38 20.65 -9.32 -0.57
N ALA A 39 20.29 -8.18 -1.17
CA ALA A 39 21.06 -7.49 -2.20
C ALA A 39 22.49 -7.18 -1.75
N LYS A 40 22.66 -6.66 -0.53
CA LYS A 40 23.99 -6.39 0.07
C LYS A 40 24.86 -7.66 0.12
N LYS A 41 24.28 -8.82 0.48
CA LYS A 41 24.99 -10.10 0.53
C LYS A 41 25.34 -10.63 -0.87
N TYR A 42 24.40 -10.53 -1.81
CA TYR A 42 24.63 -10.95 -3.20
C TYR A 42 25.75 -10.15 -3.87
N VAL A 43 25.77 -8.84 -3.69
CA VAL A 43 26.84 -7.98 -4.23
C VAL A 43 28.20 -8.38 -3.67
N VAL A 44 28.32 -8.62 -2.37
CA VAL A 44 29.57 -9.10 -1.76
C VAL A 44 29.98 -10.47 -2.32
N ALA A 45 29.04 -11.42 -2.41
CA ALA A 45 29.31 -12.77 -2.90
C ALA A 45 29.77 -12.80 -4.37
N MET A 46 29.34 -11.83 -5.18
CA MET A 46 29.72 -11.70 -6.60
C MET A 46 30.98 -10.85 -6.83
N GLY A 47 31.74 -10.51 -5.77
CA GLY A 47 33.00 -9.76 -5.90
C GLY A 47 32.84 -8.23 -5.85
N GLY A 48 31.72 -7.74 -5.33
CA GLY A 48 31.46 -6.32 -5.11
C GLY A 48 30.79 -5.61 -6.29
N THR A 49 30.37 -4.37 -6.06
CA THR A 49 29.54 -3.58 -6.98
C THR A 49 30.10 -3.51 -8.40
N HIS A 50 31.38 -3.20 -8.56
CA HIS A 50 32.00 -3.07 -9.88
C HIS A 50 31.99 -4.39 -10.67
N ALA A 51 32.23 -5.52 -10.00
CA ALA A 51 32.19 -6.84 -10.63
C ALA A 51 30.79 -7.18 -11.14
N VAL A 52 29.77 -6.95 -10.30
CA VAL A 52 28.35 -7.18 -10.65
C VAL A 52 27.92 -6.32 -11.83
N MET A 53 28.27 -5.03 -11.82
CA MET A 53 27.92 -4.11 -12.91
C MET A 53 28.59 -4.49 -14.24
N LYS A 54 29.83 -4.98 -14.19
CA LYS A 54 30.53 -5.50 -15.37
C LYS A 54 29.84 -6.74 -15.93
N LEU A 55 29.50 -7.70 -15.07
CA LEU A 55 28.74 -8.90 -15.46
C LEU A 55 27.39 -8.53 -16.09
N ALA A 56 26.71 -7.51 -15.55
CA ALA A 56 25.46 -7.04 -16.12
C ALA A 56 25.64 -6.34 -17.48
N GLU A 57 26.77 -5.65 -17.70
CA GLU A 57 27.10 -5.06 -19.00
C GLU A 57 27.36 -6.14 -20.05
N GLU A 58 28.11 -7.17 -19.70
CA GLU A 58 28.36 -8.34 -20.55
C GLU A 58 27.05 -9.05 -20.89
N ALA A 59 26.22 -9.36 -19.89
CA ALA A 59 24.90 -9.96 -20.09
C ALA A 59 24.00 -9.11 -21.01
N ALA A 60 24.01 -7.79 -20.86
CA ALA A 60 23.22 -6.90 -21.71
C ALA A 60 23.73 -6.88 -23.17
N LYS A 61 25.05 -6.93 -23.39
CA LYS A 61 25.65 -7.02 -24.74
C LYS A 61 25.29 -8.32 -25.44
N ASP A 62 25.18 -9.41 -24.67
CA ASP A 62 24.78 -10.73 -25.16
C ASP A 62 23.26 -10.88 -25.34
N GLY A 63 22.48 -9.84 -25.02
CA GLY A 63 21.02 -9.83 -25.13
C GLY A 63 20.28 -10.48 -23.95
N ASP A 64 20.99 -10.90 -22.89
CA ASP A 64 20.39 -11.42 -21.65
C ASP A 64 19.96 -10.28 -20.72
N LEU A 65 19.01 -9.49 -21.20
CA LEU A 65 18.53 -8.28 -20.53
C LEU A 65 17.83 -8.59 -19.19
N ARG A 66 17.16 -9.75 -19.09
CA ARG A 66 16.47 -10.18 -17.87
C ARG A 66 17.48 -10.52 -16.77
N TRP A 67 18.60 -11.13 -17.13
CA TRP A 67 19.68 -11.38 -16.19
C TRP A 67 20.42 -10.09 -15.81
N ALA A 68 20.74 -9.24 -16.78
CA ALA A 68 21.33 -7.92 -16.51
C ALA A 68 20.49 -7.10 -15.53
N ALA A 69 19.16 -7.08 -15.71
CA ALA A 69 18.23 -6.43 -14.80
C ALA A 69 18.30 -7.02 -13.38
N THR A 70 18.38 -8.35 -13.24
CA THR A 70 18.48 -9.03 -11.94
C THR A 70 19.75 -8.64 -11.20
N LEU A 71 20.90 -8.66 -11.89
CA LEU A 71 22.20 -8.25 -11.34
C LEU A 71 22.20 -6.80 -10.87
N LEU A 72 21.74 -5.89 -11.74
CA LEU A 72 21.73 -4.46 -11.43
C LEU A 72 20.72 -4.10 -10.34
N ASN A 73 19.59 -4.81 -10.25
CA ASN A 73 18.64 -4.62 -9.16
C ASN A 73 19.29 -4.92 -7.80
N HIS A 74 20.12 -5.97 -7.69
CA HIS A 74 20.89 -6.20 -6.47
C HIS A 74 21.89 -5.08 -6.16
N VAL A 75 22.50 -4.45 -7.17
CA VAL A 75 23.37 -3.30 -6.91
C VAL A 75 22.57 -2.10 -6.39
N VAL A 76 21.44 -1.77 -7.03
CA VAL A 76 20.58 -0.65 -6.64
C VAL A 76 19.96 -0.85 -5.25
N PHE A 77 19.51 -2.08 -4.92
CA PHE A 77 18.99 -2.38 -3.59
C PHE A 77 20.08 -2.52 -2.52
N ALA A 78 21.35 -2.68 -2.90
CA ALA A 78 22.46 -2.64 -1.94
C ALA A 78 22.90 -1.20 -1.65
N ASP A 79 22.83 -0.31 -2.65
CA ASP A 79 23.18 1.10 -2.59
C ASP A 79 22.31 1.90 -3.57
N GLU A 80 21.24 2.51 -3.05
CA GLU A 80 20.28 3.27 -3.86
C GLU A 80 20.85 4.61 -4.38
N HIS A 81 22.02 5.04 -3.91
CA HIS A 81 22.67 6.26 -4.35
C HIS A 81 23.70 6.01 -5.46
N ASN A 82 23.89 4.75 -5.87
CA ASN A 82 24.76 4.41 -6.98
C ASN A 82 24.17 4.86 -8.33
N ALA A 83 24.47 6.10 -8.71
CA ALA A 83 23.96 6.72 -9.93
C ALA A 83 24.33 5.92 -11.21
N HIS A 84 25.49 5.27 -11.24
CA HIS A 84 25.91 4.46 -12.39
C HIS A 84 25.06 3.19 -12.52
N ALA A 85 24.83 2.46 -11.43
CA ALA A 85 23.99 1.27 -11.41
C ALA A 85 22.54 1.59 -11.79
N ARG A 86 21.98 2.69 -11.23
CA ARG A 86 20.64 3.18 -11.59
C ARG A 86 20.52 3.50 -13.06
N LYS A 87 21.50 4.23 -13.63
CA LYS A 87 21.52 4.57 -15.06
C LYS A 87 21.59 3.32 -15.94
N GLN A 88 22.43 2.35 -15.57
CA GLN A 88 22.57 1.10 -16.32
C GLN A 88 21.28 0.27 -16.24
N LEU A 89 20.67 0.15 -15.05
CA LEU A 89 19.41 -0.56 -14.88
C LEU A 89 18.27 0.09 -15.66
N ALA A 90 18.20 1.43 -15.65
CA ALA A 90 17.22 2.17 -16.42
C ALA A 90 17.35 1.92 -17.94
N ALA A 91 18.59 1.80 -18.45
CA ALA A 91 18.82 1.44 -19.85
C ALA A 91 18.35 0.02 -20.18
N VAL A 92 18.64 -0.95 -19.30
CA VAL A 92 18.17 -2.34 -19.44
C VAL A 92 16.64 -2.42 -19.42
N TYR A 93 15.99 -1.76 -18.46
CA TYR A 93 14.52 -1.65 -18.41
C TYR A 93 13.96 -0.98 -19.67
N THR A 94 14.63 0.03 -20.23
CA THR A 94 14.18 0.65 -21.47
C THR A 94 14.12 -0.36 -22.63
N GLN A 95 15.14 -1.20 -22.79
CA GLN A 95 15.12 -2.23 -23.84
C GLN A 95 14.09 -3.32 -23.57
N LEU A 96 13.95 -3.79 -22.33
CA LEU A 96 12.88 -4.72 -21.97
C LEU A 96 11.48 -4.14 -22.26
N GLY A 97 11.31 -2.83 -22.06
CA GLY A 97 10.08 -2.12 -22.41
C GLY A 97 9.85 -2.02 -23.93
N PHE A 98 10.91 -1.92 -24.73
CA PHE A 98 10.81 -1.92 -26.20
C PHE A 98 10.53 -3.30 -26.77
N GLU A 99 11.03 -4.37 -26.15
CA GLU A 99 10.76 -5.76 -26.53
C GLU A 99 9.40 -6.27 -26.04
N SER A 100 8.76 -5.54 -25.12
CA SER A 100 7.46 -5.93 -24.56
C SER A 100 6.32 -5.71 -25.54
N GLU A 101 5.66 -6.80 -25.94
CA GLU A 101 4.41 -6.73 -26.70
C GLU A 101 3.23 -6.21 -25.85
N ALA A 102 3.23 -6.50 -24.55
CA ALA A 102 2.18 -6.08 -23.65
C ALA A 102 2.35 -4.61 -23.27
N GLY A 103 1.32 -3.79 -23.48
CA GLY A 103 1.33 -2.39 -23.07
C GLY A 103 1.54 -2.22 -21.56
N THR A 104 1.00 -3.14 -20.76
CA THR A 104 1.18 -3.18 -19.30
C THR A 104 2.66 -3.37 -18.91
N TRP A 105 3.35 -4.34 -19.51
CA TRP A 105 4.78 -4.58 -19.24
C TRP A 105 5.67 -3.46 -19.75
N ARG A 106 5.39 -2.96 -20.97
CA ARG A 106 6.07 -1.78 -21.52
C ARG A 106 5.99 -0.61 -20.54
N ASN A 107 4.79 -0.29 -20.05
CA ASN A 107 4.60 0.83 -19.14
C ASN A 107 5.32 0.62 -17.80
N ILE A 108 5.29 -0.59 -17.23
CA ILE A 108 6.01 -0.91 -15.98
C ILE A 108 7.52 -0.70 -16.16
N TYR A 109 8.12 -1.28 -17.20
CA TYR A 109 9.56 -1.14 -17.44
C TYR A 109 9.97 0.31 -17.69
N LEU A 110 9.21 1.04 -18.51
CA LEU A 110 9.55 2.43 -18.84
C LEU A 110 9.34 3.38 -17.64
N THR A 111 8.34 3.13 -16.80
CA THR A 111 8.13 3.90 -15.57
C THR A 111 9.27 3.62 -14.57
N GLY A 112 9.64 2.35 -14.37
CA GLY A 112 10.79 2.01 -13.53
C GLY A 112 12.09 2.62 -14.03
N ALA A 113 12.30 2.65 -15.35
CA ALA A 113 13.45 3.32 -15.95
C ALA A 113 13.45 4.84 -15.73
N GLN A 114 12.27 5.48 -15.78
CA GLN A 114 12.11 6.90 -15.47
C GLN A 114 12.43 7.17 -13.99
N GLU A 115 11.87 6.41 -13.06
CA GLU A 115 12.10 6.61 -11.62
C GLU A 115 13.56 6.37 -11.21
N LEU A 116 14.24 5.41 -11.85
CA LEU A 116 15.68 5.22 -11.63
C LEU A 116 16.52 6.43 -12.04
N ARG A 117 16.10 7.14 -13.10
CA ARG A 117 16.79 8.34 -13.63
C ARG A 117 16.46 9.59 -12.82
N ASP A 118 15.19 9.81 -12.55
CA ASP A 118 14.66 11.11 -12.13
C ASP A 118 14.06 11.09 -10.70
N GLY A 119 13.94 9.90 -10.11
CA GLY A 119 13.25 9.69 -8.84
C GLY A 119 11.74 9.46 -9.01
N VAL A 120 11.07 9.13 -7.90
CA VAL A 120 9.62 8.85 -7.89
C VAL A 120 8.84 10.06 -8.37
N VAL A 121 7.93 9.85 -9.32
CA VAL A 121 7.02 10.88 -9.80
C VAL A 121 6.01 11.21 -8.69
N LYS A 122 6.02 12.45 -8.22
CA LYS A 122 5.10 12.89 -7.17
C LYS A 122 3.74 13.24 -7.76
N LEU A 123 2.81 12.28 -7.71
CA LEU A 123 1.41 12.52 -8.05
C LEU A 123 0.65 13.03 -6.82
N PRO A 124 -0.36 13.91 -7.00
CA PRO A 124 -1.24 14.28 -5.91
C PRO A 124 -1.98 13.03 -5.39
N PRO A 125 -2.33 12.97 -4.09
CA PRO A 125 -3.16 11.90 -3.57
C PRO A 125 -4.46 11.79 -4.37
N ALA A 126 -4.80 10.58 -4.84
CA ALA A 126 -6.07 10.37 -5.51
C ALA A 126 -7.21 10.46 -4.48
N SER A 127 -8.13 11.39 -4.68
CA SER A 127 -9.39 11.41 -3.93
C SER A 127 -10.38 10.43 -4.55
N MET A 128 -11.14 9.70 -3.72
CA MET A 128 -12.29 8.94 -4.21
C MET A 128 -13.33 9.91 -4.81
N SER A 129 -13.92 9.55 -5.95
CA SER A 129 -15.00 10.36 -6.51
C SER A 129 -16.24 10.30 -5.61
N PRO A 130 -17.11 11.33 -5.65
CA PRO A 130 -18.38 11.31 -4.91
C PRO A 130 -19.23 10.06 -5.20
N ASP A 131 -19.25 9.61 -6.46
CA ASP A 131 -19.99 8.41 -6.87
C ASP A 131 -19.44 7.15 -6.20
N VAL A 132 -18.11 6.97 -6.18
CA VAL A 132 -17.46 5.85 -5.49
C VAL A 132 -17.74 5.89 -3.99
N LEU A 133 -17.64 7.06 -3.36
CA LEU A 133 -17.93 7.23 -1.93
C LEU A 133 -19.39 6.88 -1.61
N SER A 134 -20.33 7.29 -2.45
CA SER A 134 -21.75 6.99 -2.27
C SER A 134 -22.06 5.49 -2.37
N ALA A 135 -21.46 4.81 -3.35
CA ALA A 135 -21.66 3.39 -3.65
C ALA A 135 -20.92 2.45 -2.68
N THR A 136 -19.84 2.92 -2.06
CA THR A 136 -19.12 2.15 -1.03
C THR A 136 -20.06 1.94 0.17
N THR A 137 -20.03 0.78 0.82
CA THR A 137 -20.89 0.55 2.00
C THR A 137 -20.26 1.14 3.28
N THR A 138 -21.06 1.39 4.32
CA THR A 138 -20.51 1.83 5.62
C THR A 138 -19.51 0.81 6.21
N PRO A 139 -19.79 -0.51 6.21
CA PRO A 139 -18.80 -1.52 6.57
C PRO A 139 -17.46 -1.36 5.84
N MET A 140 -17.46 -1.24 4.50
CA MET A 140 -16.22 -1.09 3.73
C MET A 140 -15.44 0.18 4.09
N LEU A 141 -16.11 1.28 4.42
CA LEU A 141 -15.44 2.51 4.87
C LEU A 141 -14.81 2.36 6.26
N LEU A 142 -15.47 1.62 7.16
CA LEU A 142 -14.95 1.33 8.49
C LEU A 142 -13.79 0.32 8.42
N ASP A 143 -13.86 -0.69 7.55
CA ASP A 143 -12.72 -1.58 7.25
C ASP A 143 -11.54 -0.79 6.68
N PHE A 144 -11.82 0.15 5.77
CA PHE A 144 -10.79 1.03 5.21
C PHE A 144 -10.13 1.91 6.29
N ALA A 145 -10.90 2.40 7.26
CA ALA A 145 -10.35 3.10 8.42
C ALA A 145 -9.51 2.15 9.30
N ALA A 146 -9.98 0.92 9.52
CA ALA A 146 -9.30 -0.08 10.35
C ALA A 146 -7.92 -0.47 9.80
N VAL A 147 -7.77 -0.62 8.48
CA VAL A 147 -6.47 -0.88 7.83
C VAL A 147 -5.47 0.26 8.01
N ARG A 148 -5.95 1.47 8.29
CA ARG A 148 -5.13 2.68 8.48
C ARG A 148 -4.80 2.94 9.96
N VAL A 149 -5.25 2.10 10.88
CA VAL A 149 -4.94 2.26 12.31
C VAL A 149 -3.46 1.99 12.53
N ASN A 150 -2.77 2.94 13.17
CA ASN A 150 -1.41 2.73 13.67
C ASN A 150 -1.46 1.74 14.85
N PRO A 151 -0.89 0.52 14.71
CA PRO A 151 -1.00 -0.51 15.74
C PRO A 151 -0.24 -0.14 17.02
N GLU A 152 0.89 0.57 16.93
CA GLU A 152 1.68 0.98 18.10
C GLU A 152 0.90 1.96 19.00
N LYS A 153 0.23 2.94 18.39
CA LYS A 153 -0.65 3.88 19.13
C LYS A 153 -1.88 3.16 19.68
N ALA A 154 -2.47 2.27 18.89
CA ALA A 154 -3.70 1.56 19.27
C ALA A 154 -3.46 0.49 20.36
N GLN A 155 -2.23 -0.01 20.53
CA GLN A 155 -1.90 -0.99 21.57
C GLN A 155 -2.18 -0.48 22.99
N ALA A 156 -1.99 0.83 23.20
CA ALA A 156 -2.24 1.50 24.49
C ALA A 156 -3.70 1.93 24.68
N ALA A 157 -4.54 1.80 23.66
CA ALA A 157 -5.93 2.25 23.67
C ALA A 157 -6.90 1.08 23.87
N SER A 158 -7.92 1.28 24.72
CA SER A 158 -9.04 0.35 24.86
C SER A 158 -10.32 1.13 25.12
N PHE A 159 -11.20 1.19 24.12
CA PHE A 159 -12.47 1.89 24.23
C PHE A 159 -13.49 1.40 23.21
N LYS A 160 -14.75 1.76 23.45
CA LYS A 160 -15.88 1.46 22.57
C LYS A 160 -16.68 2.71 22.24
N ILE A 161 -17.13 2.82 21.00
CA ILE A 161 -17.97 3.91 20.50
C ILE A 161 -19.18 3.32 19.79
N ASN A 162 -20.39 3.68 20.22
CA ASN A 162 -21.59 3.44 19.43
C ASN A 162 -21.72 4.53 18.36
N LEU A 163 -21.65 4.15 17.09
CA LEU A 163 -21.89 5.03 15.95
C LEU A 163 -23.32 4.84 15.43
N VAL A 164 -24.07 5.93 15.29
CA VAL A 164 -25.42 5.94 14.71
C VAL A 164 -25.45 6.87 13.50
N LEU A 165 -25.79 6.33 12.33
CA LEU A 165 -25.95 7.08 11.09
C LEU A 165 -27.44 7.36 10.84
N SER A 166 -27.86 8.59 11.15
CA SER A 166 -29.28 8.99 11.21
C SER A 166 -29.96 9.05 9.84
N ASP A 167 -29.20 9.33 8.78
CA ASP A 167 -29.66 9.40 7.39
C ASP A 167 -29.85 8.03 6.73
N ARG A 168 -29.29 6.97 7.34
CA ARG A 168 -29.31 5.61 6.78
C ARG A 168 -29.98 4.57 7.66
N ASN A 169 -30.37 4.95 8.88
CA ASN A 169 -30.85 4.03 9.90
C ASN A 169 -29.86 2.86 10.12
N GLU A 170 -28.56 3.19 10.14
CA GLU A 170 -27.47 2.24 10.38
C GLU A 170 -26.86 2.52 11.76
N SER A 171 -26.46 1.46 12.46
CA SER A 171 -25.69 1.57 13.70
C SER A 171 -24.50 0.60 13.68
N HIS A 172 -23.42 0.99 14.32
CA HIS A 172 -22.21 0.19 14.46
C HIS A 172 -21.63 0.35 15.87
N LEU A 173 -21.12 -0.74 16.43
CA LEU A 173 -20.21 -0.69 17.57
C LEU A 173 -18.78 -0.64 17.02
N LEU A 174 -18.02 0.39 17.37
CA LEU A 174 -16.59 0.49 17.09
C LEU A 174 -15.82 0.11 18.35
N THR A 175 -14.95 -0.88 18.26
CA THR A 175 -14.10 -1.33 19.36
C THR A 175 -12.64 -1.14 18.98
N VAL A 176 -11.92 -0.34 19.76
CA VAL A 176 -10.46 -0.26 19.69
C VAL A 176 -9.87 -1.04 20.85
N GLY A 177 -8.95 -1.94 20.55
CA GLY A 177 -8.23 -2.73 21.55
C GLY A 177 -7.23 -3.67 20.88
N ASN A 178 -6.19 -4.06 21.62
CA ASN A 178 -5.14 -4.98 21.12
C ASN A 178 -4.50 -4.53 19.79
N GLY A 179 -4.35 -3.22 19.59
CA GLY A 179 -3.74 -2.67 18.37
C GLY A 179 -4.65 -2.67 17.13
N VAL A 180 -5.93 -3.03 17.25
CA VAL A 180 -6.87 -3.10 16.11
C VAL A 180 -8.14 -2.28 16.35
N LEU A 181 -8.80 -1.92 15.24
CA LEU A 181 -10.16 -1.41 15.21
C LEU A 181 -11.08 -2.47 14.60
N VAL A 182 -12.13 -2.84 15.32
CA VAL A 182 -13.21 -3.72 14.86
C VAL A 182 -14.50 -2.93 14.81
N HIS A 183 -15.33 -3.17 13.79
CA HIS A 183 -16.69 -2.65 13.76
C HIS A 183 -17.71 -3.79 13.61
N GLU A 184 -18.85 -3.64 14.29
CA GLU A 184 -19.94 -4.61 14.26
C GLU A 184 -21.25 -3.89 13.93
N GLN A 185 -21.85 -4.24 12.79
CA GLN A 185 -23.08 -3.60 12.33
C GLN A 185 -24.29 -4.06 13.14
N ARG A 186 -25.20 -3.13 13.47
CA ARG A 186 -26.41 -3.33 14.30
C ARG A 186 -26.14 -3.81 15.73
N ILE A 187 -24.90 -3.75 16.17
CA ILE A 187 -24.53 -3.98 17.57
C ILE A 187 -24.38 -2.62 18.25
N SER A 188 -24.81 -2.55 19.50
CA SER A 188 -24.59 -1.41 20.39
C SER A 188 -24.24 -1.92 21.77
N ASP A 189 -23.31 -1.27 22.45
CA ASP A 189 -22.94 -1.57 23.83
C ASP A 189 -23.42 -0.43 24.74
N PRO A 190 -24.37 -0.66 25.67
CA PRO A 190 -24.79 0.34 26.64
C PRO A 190 -23.65 0.86 27.53
N ALA A 191 -22.57 0.10 27.68
CA ALA A 191 -21.36 0.48 28.41
C ALA A 191 -20.29 1.14 27.52
N ALA A 192 -20.57 1.40 26.24
CA ALA A 192 -19.66 2.17 25.39
C ALA A 192 -19.42 3.57 25.97
N GLY A 193 -18.16 4.00 26.00
CA GLY A 193 -17.78 5.29 26.59
C GLY A 193 -18.33 6.50 25.82
N LEU A 194 -18.71 6.31 24.56
CA LEU A 194 -19.29 7.34 23.71
C LEU A 194 -20.37 6.76 22.78
N THR A 195 -21.45 7.51 22.59
CA THR A 195 -22.38 7.33 21.48
C THR A 195 -22.35 8.58 20.61
N VAL A 196 -22.07 8.42 19.31
CA VAL A 196 -22.05 9.49 18.32
C VAL A 196 -23.15 9.27 17.30
N THR A 197 -24.07 10.22 17.20
CA THR A 197 -25.11 10.25 16.16
C THR A 197 -24.77 11.34 15.14
N MET A 198 -24.69 10.97 13.87
CA MET A 198 -24.40 11.90 12.77
C MET A 198 -24.98 11.40 11.45
N LYS A 199 -24.91 12.19 10.38
CA LYS A 199 -25.17 11.71 9.03
C LYS A 199 -23.91 11.09 8.42
N ARG A 200 -24.05 10.16 7.48
CA ARG A 200 -22.91 9.51 6.82
C ARG A 200 -21.89 10.47 6.20
N PRO A 201 -22.26 11.60 5.56
CA PRO A 201 -21.28 12.58 5.08
C PRO A 201 -20.39 13.13 6.19
N ASN A 202 -20.92 13.34 7.40
CA ASN A 202 -20.12 13.79 8.55
C ASN A 202 -19.12 12.73 8.98
N LEU A 203 -19.49 11.44 8.94
CA LEU A 203 -18.56 10.33 9.22
C LEU A 203 -17.39 10.36 8.23
N LEU A 204 -17.65 10.51 6.93
CA LEU A 204 -16.61 10.58 5.91
C LEU A 204 -15.63 11.74 6.17
N MET A 205 -16.18 12.93 6.44
CA MET A 205 -15.39 14.14 6.69
C MET A 205 -14.55 14.03 7.96
N THR A 206 -15.12 13.49 9.03
CA THR A 206 -14.46 13.47 10.34
C THR A 206 -13.53 12.28 10.52
N LEU A 207 -13.96 11.07 10.13
CA LEU A 207 -13.17 9.85 10.28
C LEU A 207 -12.10 9.70 9.19
N LEU A 208 -12.43 9.94 7.93
CA LEU A 208 -11.53 9.63 6.82
C LEU A 208 -10.69 10.83 6.36
N ALA A 209 -11.28 12.03 6.38
CA ALA A 209 -10.59 13.27 6.03
C ALA A 209 -10.00 14.01 7.24
N GLY A 210 -10.27 13.56 8.47
CA GLY A 210 -9.69 14.12 9.69
C GLY A 210 -10.20 15.52 10.05
N ILE A 211 -11.38 15.92 9.55
CA ILE A 211 -11.99 17.19 9.93
C ILE A 211 -12.46 17.09 11.39
N PRO A 212 -12.16 18.08 12.27
CA PRO A 212 -12.62 18.05 13.64
C PRO A 212 -14.14 17.98 13.76
N VAL A 213 -14.64 17.26 14.76
CA VAL A 213 -16.09 17.13 15.02
C VAL A 213 -16.72 18.40 15.61
N ALA A 214 -15.91 19.27 16.23
CA ALA A 214 -16.38 20.43 16.98
C ALA A 214 -17.36 21.36 16.22
N PRO A 215 -17.13 21.72 14.94
CA PRO A 215 -18.09 22.51 14.17
C PRO A 215 -19.44 21.81 13.98
N GLY A 216 -19.44 20.50 13.72
CA GLY A 216 -20.66 19.70 13.56
C GLY A 216 -21.40 19.50 14.88
N VAL A 217 -20.69 19.46 16.01
CA VAL A 217 -21.31 19.45 17.34
C VAL A 217 -21.96 20.80 17.64
N ALA A 218 -21.29 21.90 17.32
CA ALA A 218 -21.82 23.25 17.54
C ALA A 218 -23.06 23.55 16.69
N SER A 219 -23.14 23.04 15.46
CA SER A 219 -24.31 23.18 14.58
C SER A 219 -25.45 22.21 14.92
N GLY A 220 -25.19 21.18 15.74
CA GLY A 220 -26.15 20.12 16.05
C GLY A 220 -26.22 19.00 15.00
N ASP A 221 -25.38 19.03 13.96
CA ASP A 221 -25.29 17.98 12.93
C ASP A 221 -24.61 16.69 13.43
N ILE A 222 -23.84 16.79 14.52
CA ILE A 222 -23.23 15.69 15.23
C ILE A 222 -23.64 15.77 16.71
N VAL A 223 -24.25 14.71 17.22
CA VAL A 223 -24.65 14.61 18.62
C VAL A 223 -23.77 13.59 19.31
N MET A 224 -23.08 13.99 20.38
CA MET A 224 -22.22 13.13 21.18
C MET A 224 -22.77 12.98 22.59
N LYS A 225 -22.91 11.75 23.06
CA LYS A 225 -23.34 11.41 24.42
C LYS A 225 -22.28 10.50 25.06
N GLY A 226 -21.67 10.96 26.15
CA GLY A 226 -20.53 10.29 26.79
C GLY A 226 -19.24 11.09 26.64
N ASP A 227 -18.10 10.43 26.66
CA ASP A 227 -16.78 11.04 26.54
C ASP A 227 -16.43 11.34 25.08
N ALA A 228 -16.60 12.61 24.67
CA ALA A 228 -16.32 13.06 23.31
C ALA A 228 -14.84 12.92 22.91
N SER A 229 -13.91 12.89 23.87
CA SER A 229 -12.48 12.75 23.59
C SER A 229 -12.14 11.40 22.94
N LEU A 230 -12.99 10.39 23.11
CA LEU A 230 -12.82 9.08 22.48
C LEU A 230 -12.91 9.14 20.96
N TYR A 231 -13.68 10.08 20.39
CA TYR A 231 -13.74 10.24 18.93
C TYR A 231 -12.44 10.84 18.38
N ASP A 232 -11.87 11.84 19.06
CA ASP A 232 -10.57 12.40 18.69
C ASP A 232 -9.44 11.38 18.89
N ALA A 233 -9.54 10.55 19.94
CA ALA A 233 -8.65 9.41 20.12
C ALA A 233 -8.75 8.44 18.92
N LEU A 234 -9.97 8.08 18.49
CA LEU A 234 -10.18 7.21 17.32
C LEU A 234 -9.56 7.79 16.05
N THR A 235 -9.84 9.06 15.72
CA THR A 235 -9.32 9.67 14.49
C THR A 235 -7.81 9.85 14.55
N GLY A 236 -7.24 10.11 15.72
CA GLY A 236 -5.79 10.20 15.94
C GLY A 236 -5.02 8.89 15.76
N LEU A 237 -5.71 7.75 15.76
CA LEU A 237 -5.13 6.44 15.43
C LEU A 237 -5.02 6.19 13.92
N ILE A 238 -5.79 6.91 13.09
CA ILE A 238 -5.89 6.66 11.65
C ILE A 238 -4.81 7.46 10.92
N GLU A 239 -3.90 6.76 10.25
CA GLU A 239 -2.82 7.40 9.50
C GLU A 239 -3.27 7.83 8.09
N PRO A 240 -2.70 8.91 7.55
CA PRO A 240 -2.90 9.26 6.15
C PRO A 240 -2.28 8.20 5.24
N ILE A 241 -2.83 8.06 4.05
CA ILE A 241 -2.22 7.23 3.00
C ILE A 241 -0.98 7.96 2.50
N VAL A 242 0.13 7.24 2.40
CA VAL A 242 1.38 7.75 1.82
C VAL A 242 1.44 7.31 0.35
N PRO A 243 1.06 8.16 -0.62
CA PRO A 243 1.26 7.85 -2.04
C PRO A 243 2.73 7.97 -2.42
N ASN A 244 3.08 7.54 -3.63
CA ASN A 244 4.40 7.73 -4.23
C ASN A 244 5.54 7.07 -3.41
N PHE A 245 5.30 5.87 -2.86
CA PHE A 245 6.35 5.09 -2.21
C PHE A 245 7.34 4.54 -3.26
N PRO A 246 8.65 4.42 -2.94
CA PRO A 246 9.64 3.85 -3.86
C PRO A 246 9.31 2.41 -4.27
N ILE A 247 9.53 2.09 -5.55
CA ILE A 247 9.33 0.73 -6.10
C ILE A 247 10.64 0.13 -6.60
N VAL A 248 11.44 0.91 -7.33
CA VAL A 248 12.69 0.46 -7.98
C VAL A 248 13.95 0.77 -7.16
N THR A 249 13.78 1.34 -5.98
CA THR A 249 14.80 1.55 -4.94
C THR A 249 14.21 1.15 -3.58
N PRO A 250 15.03 0.76 -2.59
CA PRO A 250 14.58 0.58 -1.20
C PRO A 250 14.01 1.87 -0.58
#